data_AF-A0A8C9SDR3-F1
#
_entry.id   AF-A0A8C9SDR3-F1
#
_cell.length_a   1.000
_cell.length_b   1.000
_cell.length_c   1.000
_cell.angle_alpha   90.00
_cell.angle_beta   90.00
_cell.angle_gamma   90.00
#
_symmetry.space_group_name_H-M   'P 1'
#
loop_
_entity.id
_entity.type
_entity.pdbx_description
1 polymer ?
#
loop_
_entity_poly.entity_id
_entity_poly.type
_entity_poly.pdbx_seq_one_letter_code
_entity_poly.pdbx_strand_id
1 'polypeptide(L)'
;MTENIKALCQFHPVHGKNVRLDASGTQATRVESFANGVCFSKNPLAPGEIFLIEIQDKEQGWCGHLRIGLTAKDPRSLEVVPEYSLPDLVDLGNSWVFAITRNHNKVLEDPSEEGRSTEENRPRMFFTDSHLYIESVSIPRDKLVGRSRPGRFSHILDDLYKTNVLPPTARRSRIGVTYVPRGAGLADMHIVINGEDMGPSAKGIPTQQPLYAVVDVFAATKSVSIVQVEYGFSSLQTLCRKVIQKHIVHRMALDWLDLPPLLKHYCKYE
;
A
#
# COMPACT_ATOMS: atom_id res chain seq x y z
N MET A 1 -19.69 26.10 -6.93
CA MET A 1 -19.59 24.77 -6.28
C MET A 1 -18.15 24.34 -6.46
N THR A 2 -17.28 24.73 -5.52
CA THR A 2 -15.84 24.48 -5.58
C THR A 2 -15.58 23.01 -5.31
N GLU A 3 -15.21 22.27 -6.36
CA GLU A 3 -14.68 20.91 -6.24
C GLU A 3 -13.51 20.94 -5.26
N ASN A 4 -13.64 20.23 -4.14
CA ASN A 4 -12.54 20.00 -3.21
C ASN A 4 -11.49 19.16 -3.96
N ILE A 5 -10.49 19.83 -4.54
CA ILE A 5 -9.27 19.17 -5.00
C ILE A 5 -8.68 18.50 -3.76
N LYS A 6 -8.83 17.17 -3.66
CA LYS A 6 -8.28 16.39 -2.55
C LYS A 6 -6.77 16.67 -2.52
N ALA A 7 -6.29 17.23 -1.42
CA ALA A 7 -4.89 17.60 -1.29
C ALA A 7 -4.00 16.36 -1.52
N LEU A 8 -2.97 16.51 -2.35
CA LEU A 8 -2.01 15.44 -2.63
C LEU A 8 -1.35 14.96 -1.33
N CYS A 9 -1.28 13.64 -1.15
CA CYS A 9 -0.56 13.05 -0.02
C CYS A 9 0.94 13.36 -0.13
N GLN A 10 1.52 13.82 0.97
CA GLN A 10 2.94 14.16 1.09
C GLN A 10 3.50 13.57 2.39
N PHE A 11 4.81 13.42 2.46
CA PHE A 11 5.51 13.20 3.71
C PHE A 11 5.56 14.48 4.53
N HIS A 12 5.50 14.34 5.85
CA HIS A 12 5.65 15.44 6.79
C HIS A 12 7.11 15.94 6.79
N PRO A 13 7.37 17.27 6.95
CA PRO A 13 8.74 17.80 7.02
C PRO A 13 9.52 17.36 8.26
N VAL A 14 8.83 16.96 9.34
CA VAL A 14 9.45 16.27 10.48
C VAL A 14 9.63 14.81 10.11
N HIS A 15 10.88 14.35 10.05
CA HIS A 15 11.30 13.01 9.71
C HIS A 15 12.66 12.68 10.36
N GLY A 16 13.10 11.44 10.25
CA GLY A 16 14.38 10.97 10.79
C GLY A 16 15.57 11.69 10.18
N LYS A 17 16.67 11.76 10.94
CA LYS A 17 17.88 12.51 10.60
C LYS A 17 18.48 12.13 9.24
N ASN A 18 18.36 10.86 8.84
CA ASN A 18 18.97 10.35 7.62
C ASN A 18 18.01 10.40 6.43
N VAL A 19 16.83 11.00 6.56
CA VAL A 19 15.86 11.13 5.47
C VAL A 19 16.07 12.47 4.77
N ARG A 20 16.03 12.44 3.44
CA ARG A 20 15.80 13.63 2.61
C ARG A 20 14.53 13.45 1.79
N LEU A 21 13.67 14.46 1.86
CA LEU A 21 12.49 14.56 1.00
C LEU A 21 12.85 15.24 -0.32
N ASP A 22 12.18 14.84 -1.40
CA ASP A 22 12.25 15.57 -2.66
C ASP A 22 11.47 16.90 -2.61
N ALA A 23 11.61 17.73 -3.64
CA ALA A 23 10.95 19.04 -3.69
C ALA A 23 9.42 18.96 -3.62
N SER A 24 8.83 17.86 -4.11
CA SER A 24 7.38 17.66 -4.05
C SER A 24 6.90 17.11 -2.71
N GLY A 25 7.81 16.66 -1.84
CA GLY A 25 7.50 15.99 -0.58
C GLY A 25 6.82 14.63 -0.77
N THR A 26 6.92 14.01 -1.94
CA THR A 26 6.30 12.72 -2.24
C THR A 26 7.29 11.56 -2.24
N GLN A 27 8.59 11.83 -2.22
CA GLN A 27 9.63 10.82 -2.12
C GLN A 27 10.51 11.07 -0.90
N ALA A 28 10.74 9.99 -0.13
CA ALA A 28 11.67 9.96 0.99
C ALA A 28 12.84 9.06 0.64
N THR A 29 14.07 9.58 0.78
CA THR A 29 15.31 8.84 0.51
C THR A 29 16.19 8.85 1.75
N ARG A 30 16.58 7.67 2.23
CA ARG A 30 17.57 7.57 3.30
C ARG A 30 18.96 7.84 2.73
N VAL A 31 19.65 8.89 3.15
CA VAL A 31 20.94 9.30 2.58
C VAL A 31 22.14 8.63 3.26
N GLU A 32 22.02 8.26 4.53
CA GLU A 32 23.11 7.71 5.35
C GLU A 32 22.64 6.54 6.23
N SER A 33 23.57 5.66 6.62
CA SER A 33 23.36 4.51 7.50
C SER A 33 22.23 3.57 7.03
N PHE A 34 21.77 2.69 7.93
CA PHE A 34 20.62 1.79 7.77
C PHE A 34 19.40 2.21 8.62
N ALA A 35 19.57 3.20 9.50
CA ALA A 35 18.61 3.66 10.51
C ALA A 35 18.29 5.16 10.39
N ASN A 36 17.54 5.72 11.34
CA ASN A 36 17.03 7.11 11.34
C ASN A 36 16.20 7.42 10.08
N GLY A 37 15.40 6.44 9.65
CA GLY A 37 14.62 6.46 8.40
C GLY A 37 13.13 6.78 8.58
N VAL A 38 12.68 7.11 9.80
CA VAL A 38 11.26 7.29 10.12
C VAL A 38 10.67 8.52 9.45
N CYS A 39 9.56 8.34 8.76
CA CYS A 39 8.80 9.37 8.05
C CYS A 39 7.32 9.28 8.44
N PHE A 40 6.61 10.40 8.34
CA PHE A 40 5.17 10.46 8.65
C PHE A 40 4.36 10.97 7.46
N SER A 41 3.07 10.64 7.39
CA SER A 41 2.16 11.37 6.50
C SER A 41 2.06 12.83 6.94
N LYS A 42 1.98 13.77 5.99
CA LYS A 42 1.88 15.20 6.28
C LYS A 42 0.59 15.55 7.03
N ASN A 43 -0.50 14.89 6.65
CA ASN A 43 -1.81 15.06 7.26
C ASN A 43 -2.24 13.73 7.91
N PRO A 44 -3.11 13.79 8.93
CA PRO A 44 -3.74 12.57 9.44
C PRO A 44 -4.60 11.93 8.35
N LEU A 45 -4.65 10.60 8.36
CA LEU A 45 -5.45 9.82 7.41
C LEU A 45 -6.93 9.87 7.80
N ALA A 46 -7.80 9.99 6.80
CA ALA A 46 -9.23 9.77 6.99
C ALA A 46 -9.54 8.26 7.17
N PRO A 47 -10.67 7.91 7.81
CA PRO A 47 -11.07 6.50 7.89
C PRO A 47 -11.20 5.86 6.50
N GLY A 48 -10.61 4.68 6.31
CA GLY A 48 -10.55 3.98 5.04
C GLY A 48 -9.62 4.60 3.97
N GLU A 49 -8.94 5.70 4.30
CA GLU A 49 -7.88 6.24 3.45
C GLU A 49 -6.62 5.39 3.57
N ILE A 50 -6.01 5.06 2.43
CA ILE A 50 -4.77 4.30 2.36
C ILE A 50 -3.61 5.26 2.11
N PHE A 51 -2.62 5.20 3.00
CA PHE A 51 -1.31 5.78 2.73
C PHE A 51 -0.47 4.74 2.00
N LEU A 52 -0.33 4.90 0.69
CA LEU A 52 0.32 3.94 -0.19
C LEU A 52 1.70 4.44 -0.63
N ILE A 53 2.71 3.59 -0.49
CA ILE A 53 4.07 3.87 -0.95
C ILE A 53 4.55 2.81 -1.94
N GLU A 54 5.45 3.19 -2.84
CA GLU A 54 6.19 2.31 -3.74
C GLU A 54 7.68 2.35 -3.40
N ILE A 55 8.32 1.18 -3.29
CA ILE A 55 9.76 1.07 -3.08
C ILE A 55 10.48 1.46 -4.37
N GLN A 56 11.16 2.61 -4.36
CA GLN A 56 11.86 3.15 -5.52
C GLN A 56 13.24 2.50 -5.70
N ASP A 57 13.96 2.32 -4.59
CA ASP A 57 15.33 1.82 -4.62
C ASP A 57 15.72 1.03 -3.35
N LYS A 58 16.73 0.18 -3.50
CA LYS A 58 17.28 -0.68 -2.44
C LYS A 58 18.78 -0.49 -2.30
N GLU A 59 19.28 -0.63 -1.09
CA GLU A 59 20.70 -0.55 -0.77
C GLU A 59 21.27 -1.94 -0.52
N GLN A 60 22.37 -2.28 -1.20
CA GLN A 60 23.06 -3.56 -1.01
C GLN A 60 23.89 -3.54 0.28
N GLY A 61 24.11 -4.71 0.88
CA GLY A 61 24.91 -4.86 2.09
C GLY A 61 24.14 -4.69 3.41
N TRP A 62 22.88 -4.26 3.37
CA TRP A 62 22.01 -4.19 4.53
C TRP A 62 20.96 -5.30 4.52
N CYS A 63 20.72 -5.90 5.69
CA CYS A 63 19.68 -6.90 5.90
C CYS A 63 18.58 -6.31 6.78
N GLY A 64 17.32 -6.48 6.39
CA GLY A 64 16.17 -5.99 7.13
C GLY A 64 15.02 -5.55 6.23
N HIS A 65 13.89 -5.23 6.84
CA HIS A 65 12.65 -4.96 6.14
C HIS A 65 12.17 -3.53 6.41
N LEU A 66 11.59 -2.90 5.38
CA LEU A 66 10.76 -1.72 5.53
C LEU A 66 9.73 -1.94 6.65
N ARG A 67 9.43 -0.90 7.44
CA ARG A 67 8.36 -0.95 8.44
C ARG A 67 7.31 0.11 8.13
N ILE A 68 6.05 -0.21 8.35
CA ILE A 68 4.92 0.70 8.11
C ILE A 68 3.88 0.56 9.22
N GLY A 69 3.11 1.61 9.46
CA GLY A 69 2.09 1.58 10.50
C GLY A 69 1.35 2.89 10.65
N LEU A 70 0.71 3.05 11.80
CA LEU A 70 0.01 4.27 12.21
C LEU A 70 0.55 4.78 13.54
N THR A 71 0.41 6.09 13.77
CA THR A 71 0.66 6.71 15.08
C THR A 71 -0.41 7.77 15.36
N ALA A 72 -0.85 7.87 16.61
CA ALA A 72 -1.70 8.97 17.07
C ALA A 72 -0.89 10.19 17.53
N LYS A 73 0.45 10.12 17.47
CA LYS A 73 1.32 11.26 17.80
C LYS A 73 1.39 12.22 16.62
N ASP A 74 1.13 13.50 16.89
CA ASP A 74 1.36 14.54 15.90
C ASP A 74 2.86 14.65 15.61
N PRO A 75 3.32 14.52 14.35
CA PRO A 75 4.74 14.63 14.03
C PRO A 75 5.40 15.93 14.51
N ARG A 76 4.64 17.03 14.61
CA ARG A 76 5.12 18.33 15.10
C ARG A 76 5.40 18.34 16.61
N SER A 77 4.83 17.39 17.36
CA SER A 77 5.06 17.27 18.79
C SER A 77 6.34 16.51 19.15
N LEU A 78 7.00 15.90 18.16
CA LEU A 78 8.27 15.21 18.35
C LEU A 78 9.42 16.22 18.34
N GLU A 79 10.08 16.40 19.49
CA GLU A 79 11.34 17.18 19.56
C GLU A 79 12.44 16.53 18.73
N VAL A 80 12.55 15.20 18.82
CA VAL A 80 13.47 14.37 18.07
C VAL A 80 12.72 13.16 17.54
N VAL A 81 12.86 12.89 16.24
CA VAL A 81 12.32 11.67 15.65
C VAL A 81 13.21 10.50 16.08
N PRO A 82 12.65 9.40 16.65
CA PRO A 82 13.43 8.26 17.09
C PRO A 82 14.28 7.63 15.98
N GLU A 83 15.35 6.95 16.39
CA GLU A 83 16.25 6.26 15.46
C GLU A 83 15.52 5.12 14.73
N TYR A 84 14.68 4.39 15.45
CA TYR A 84 13.89 3.28 14.93
C TYR A 84 12.41 3.47 15.21
N SER A 85 11.56 3.06 14.26
CA SER A 85 10.13 2.91 14.56
C SER A 85 9.84 1.78 15.54
N LEU A 86 10.69 0.73 15.52
CA LEU A 86 10.62 -0.42 16.41
C LEU A 86 11.98 -0.65 17.09
N PRO A 87 12.06 -0.69 18.43
CA PRO A 87 10.94 -0.51 19.36
C PRO A 87 10.61 0.96 19.67
N ASP A 88 11.54 1.89 19.46
CA ASP A 88 11.54 3.22 20.09
C ASP A 88 10.24 4.01 19.91
N LEU A 89 9.74 4.19 18.67
CA LEU A 89 8.51 4.95 18.44
C LEU A 89 7.27 4.25 19.03
N VAL A 90 7.23 2.92 19.00
CA VAL A 90 6.15 2.12 19.61
C VAL A 90 6.18 2.21 21.13
N ASP A 91 7.37 2.20 21.74
CA ASP A 91 7.54 2.33 23.19
C ASP A 91 7.13 3.71 23.72
N LEU A 92 7.16 4.75 22.87
CA LEU A 92 6.56 6.05 23.20
C LEU A 92 5.02 6.01 23.33
N GLY A 93 4.39 4.88 22.98
CA GLY A 93 2.95 4.64 23.03
C GLY A 93 2.19 5.17 21.82
N ASN A 94 0.93 4.73 21.68
CA ASN A 94 0.00 5.16 20.63
C ASN A 94 0.55 5.06 19.20
N SER A 95 1.42 4.08 18.95
CA SER A 95 1.98 3.80 17.63
C SER A 95 1.95 2.30 17.37
N TRP A 96 1.52 1.92 16.19
CA TRP A 96 1.34 0.53 15.75
C TRP A 96 2.09 0.35 14.45
N VAL A 97 3.32 -0.15 14.52
CA VAL A 97 4.22 -0.27 13.37
C VAL A 97 4.69 -1.72 13.23
N PHE A 98 4.73 -2.22 12.00
CA PHE A 98 5.10 -3.60 11.70
C PHE A 98 6.15 -3.67 10.61
N ALA A 99 7.07 -4.62 10.74
CA ALA A 99 8.00 -4.96 9.67
C ALA A 99 7.27 -5.70 8.55
N ILE A 100 7.61 -5.37 7.30
CA ILE A 100 7.00 -5.99 6.13
C ILE A 100 7.71 -7.30 5.80
N THR A 101 7.06 -8.40 6.16
CA THR A 101 7.49 -9.78 5.91
C THR A 101 6.30 -10.62 5.46
N ARG A 102 6.53 -11.61 4.61
CA ARG A 102 5.41 -12.32 3.96
C ARG A 102 4.48 -13.03 4.94
N ASN A 103 5.05 -13.72 5.93
CA ASN A 103 4.28 -14.62 6.78
C ASN A 103 3.79 -13.95 8.07
N HIS A 104 4.52 -12.98 8.63
CA HIS A 104 4.10 -12.35 9.88
C HIS A 104 3.02 -11.28 9.70
N ASN A 105 2.84 -10.75 8.48
CA ASN A 105 1.80 -9.75 8.27
C ASN A 105 0.42 -10.37 8.05
N LYS A 106 0.33 -11.62 7.57
CA LYS A 106 -0.94 -12.26 7.24
C LYS A 106 -1.65 -12.73 8.52
N VAL A 107 -2.70 -12.02 8.89
CA VAL A 107 -3.59 -12.37 10.00
C VAL A 107 -4.72 -13.22 9.42
N LEU A 108 -4.84 -14.46 9.91
CA LEU A 108 -6.00 -15.31 9.61
C LEU A 108 -7.15 -14.85 10.52
N GLU A 109 -8.31 -14.56 9.93
CA GLU A 109 -9.52 -14.28 10.71
C GLU A 109 -9.98 -15.57 11.39
N ASP A 110 -10.36 -15.47 12.68
CA ASP A 110 -10.88 -16.60 13.43
C ASP A 110 -12.27 -17.00 12.87
N PRO A 111 -12.53 -18.29 12.58
CA PRO A 111 -13.81 -18.74 12.03
C PRO A 111 -15.04 -18.47 12.92
N SER A 112 -14.83 -18.03 14.16
CA SER A 112 -15.90 -17.80 15.15
C SER A 112 -16.66 -16.48 14.96
N GLU A 113 -16.20 -15.57 14.08
CA GLU A 113 -16.92 -14.33 13.70
C GLU A 113 -17.62 -14.44 12.33
N GLU A 114 -17.92 -15.65 11.85
CA GLU A 114 -18.67 -15.88 10.59
C GLU A 114 -20.16 -15.52 10.70
N GLY A 115 -20.44 -14.22 10.67
CA GLY A 115 -21.73 -13.65 10.30
C GLY A 115 -21.77 -13.28 8.82
N ARG A 116 -21.85 -14.27 7.92
CA ARG A 116 -22.14 -14.16 6.46
C ARG A 116 -21.10 -13.41 5.61
N SER A 117 -20.11 -14.13 5.08
CA SER A 117 -19.47 -13.82 3.80
C SER A 117 -19.71 -14.96 2.80
N THR A 118 -20.70 -14.77 1.92
CA THR A 118 -20.97 -15.66 0.77
C THR A 118 -19.95 -15.41 -0.36
N GLU A 119 -18.67 -15.69 -0.14
CA GLU A 119 -17.64 -15.55 -1.19
C GLU A 119 -17.12 -16.87 -1.78
N GLU A 120 -17.44 -18.03 -1.20
CA GLU A 120 -16.89 -19.31 -1.70
C GLU A 120 -17.54 -19.84 -2.99
N ASN A 121 -18.54 -19.16 -3.57
CA ASN A 121 -19.25 -19.69 -4.75
C ASN A 121 -19.33 -18.73 -5.95
N ARG A 122 -18.45 -17.72 -6.03
CA ARG A 122 -18.32 -16.98 -7.31
C ARG A 122 -17.47 -17.80 -8.28
N PRO A 123 -17.97 -18.14 -9.48
CA PRO A 123 -17.12 -18.71 -10.52
C PRO A 123 -15.94 -17.76 -10.71
N ARG A 124 -14.71 -18.30 -10.72
CA ARG A 124 -13.49 -17.54 -11.06
C ARG A 124 -13.62 -17.05 -12.49
N MET A 125 -14.36 -15.96 -12.68
CA MET A 125 -14.42 -15.28 -13.96
C MET A 125 -13.00 -14.77 -14.24
N PHE A 126 -12.56 -14.85 -15.49
CA PHE A 126 -11.26 -14.34 -15.94
C PHE A 126 -11.09 -12.81 -15.75
N PHE A 127 -12.09 -12.13 -15.16
CA PHE A 127 -12.10 -10.70 -14.89
C PHE A 127 -11.55 -10.44 -13.49
N THR A 128 -10.42 -9.75 -13.41
CA THR A 128 -9.88 -9.24 -12.15
C THR A 128 -10.83 -8.21 -11.56
N ASP A 129 -11.09 -8.30 -10.26
CA ASP A 129 -11.81 -7.26 -9.54
C ASP A 129 -11.07 -5.93 -9.65
N SER A 130 -11.80 -4.84 -9.95
CA SER A 130 -11.19 -3.51 -10.09
C SER A 130 -10.84 -2.83 -8.77
N HIS A 131 -11.38 -3.33 -7.66
CA HIS A 131 -11.18 -2.77 -6.34
C HIS A 131 -10.80 -3.87 -5.37
N LEU A 132 -9.91 -3.56 -4.42
CA LEU A 132 -9.69 -4.34 -3.20
C LEU A 132 -10.76 -3.88 -2.20
N TYR A 133 -11.43 -4.83 -1.58
CA TYR A 133 -12.40 -4.57 -0.54
C TYR A 133 -11.80 -4.99 0.80
N ILE A 134 -11.81 -4.08 1.77
CA ILE A 134 -11.38 -4.31 3.15
C ILE A 134 -12.56 -3.87 4.02
N GLU A 135 -13.35 -4.83 4.48
CA GLU A 135 -14.64 -4.56 5.15
C GLU A 135 -15.51 -3.56 4.34
N SER A 136 -15.81 -2.38 4.90
CA SER A 136 -16.60 -1.32 4.23
C SER A 136 -15.78 -0.45 3.27
N VAL A 137 -14.46 -0.62 3.19
CA VAL A 137 -13.54 0.21 2.41
C VAL A 137 -13.31 -0.41 1.03
N SER A 138 -13.39 0.41 -0.02
CA SER A 138 -13.12 0.02 -1.40
C SER A 138 -11.96 0.84 -1.97
N ILE A 139 -10.93 0.16 -2.47
CA ILE A 139 -9.68 0.77 -2.93
C ILE A 139 -9.35 0.32 -4.36
N PRO A 140 -9.14 1.23 -5.33
CA PRO A 140 -8.81 0.85 -6.71
C PRO A 140 -7.54 -0.02 -6.81
N ARG A 141 -7.67 -1.23 -7.35
CA ARG A 141 -6.59 -2.25 -7.40
C ARG A 141 -5.45 -1.85 -8.32
N ASP A 142 -5.72 -1.08 -9.37
CA ASP A 142 -4.74 -0.61 -10.36
C ASP A 142 -3.67 0.31 -9.75
N LYS A 143 -3.98 0.97 -8.63
CA LYS A 143 -3.03 1.76 -7.84
C LYS A 143 -2.30 0.91 -6.81
N LEU A 144 -2.88 -0.18 -6.32
CA LEU A 144 -2.29 -1.01 -5.27
C LEU A 144 -1.18 -1.93 -5.74
N VAL A 145 -1.14 -2.26 -7.03
CA VAL A 145 -0.09 -3.10 -7.61
C VAL A 145 0.83 -2.23 -8.46
N GLY A 146 2.14 -2.49 -8.44
CA GLY A 146 3.14 -1.86 -9.31
C GLY A 146 2.94 -2.05 -10.83
N ARG A 147 1.76 -2.52 -11.25
CA ARG A 147 1.32 -2.77 -12.63
C ARG A 147 1.12 -1.50 -13.47
N SER A 148 1.00 -0.33 -12.83
CA SER A 148 0.67 0.93 -13.55
C SER A 148 1.77 1.43 -14.50
N ARG A 149 2.93 0.76 -14.58
CA ARG A 149 3.90 0.95 -15.66
C ARG A 149 3.91 -0.31 -16.52
N PRO A 150 3.25 -0.33 -17.69
CA PRO A 150 3.25 -1.48 -18.58
C PRO A 150 4.67 -1.72 -19.10
N GLY A 151 5.42 -2.52 -18.36
CA GLY A 151 6.70 -3.09 -18.78
C GLY A 151 6.48 -4.49 -19.34
N ARG A 152 7.34 -4.92 -20.25
CA ARG A 152 7.29 -6.23 -20.95
C ARG A 152 7.13 -7.44 -20.02
N PHE A 153 7.52 -7.31 -18.75
CA PHE A 153 7.50 -8.38 -17.75
C PHE A 153 6.76 -8.01 -16.45
N SER A 154 6.00 -6.90 -16.45
CA SER A 154 5.26 -6.41 -15.27
C SER A 154 4.30 -7.46 -14.69
N HIS A 155 3.56 -8.17 -15.54
CA HIS A 155 2.69 -9.29 -15.16
C HIS A 155 3.38 -10.43 -14.40
N ILE A 156 4.67 -10.67 -14.62
CA ILE A 156 5.38 -11.80 -14.00
C ILE A 156 5.72 -11.45 -12.55
N LEU A 157 5.81 -10.15 -12.20
CA LEU A 157 6.17 -9.74 -10.84
C LEU A 157 5.23 -10.34 -9.80
N ASP A 158 3.94 -10.40 -10.07
CA ASP A 158 2.97 -10.98 -9.14
C ASP A 158 3.12 -12.48 -8.99
N ASP A 159 3.44 -13.18 -10.08
CA ASP A 159 3.73 -14.61 -10.00
C ASP A 159 5.05 -14.86 -9.26
N LEU A 160 6.07 -14.02 -9.47
CA LEU A 160 7.33 -14.06 -8.73
C LEU A 160 7.14 -13.74 -7.25
N TYR A 161 6.23 -12.82 -6.92
CA TYR A 161 5.79 -12.61 -5.56
C TYR A 161 5.08 -13.87 -5.07
N LYS A 162 3.98 -14.33 -5.67
CA LYS A 162 3.25 -15.53 -5.22
C LYS A 162 4.13 -16.77 -5.03
N THR A 163 5.10 -16.98 -5.91
CA THR A 163 6.05 -18.12 -5.87
C THR A 163 7.23 -17.94 -4.92
N ASN A 164 7.30 -16.85 -4.14
CA ASN A 164 8.39 -16.51 -3.22
C ASN A 164 9.74 -16.19 -3.87
N VAL A 165 9.80 -16.01 -5.19
CA VAL A 165 11.04 -15.63 -5.88
C VAL A 165 11.44 -14.19 -5.52
N LEU A 166 10.47 -13.29 -5.34
CA LEU A 166 10.71 -11.91 -4.91
C LEU A 166 10.18 -11.65 -3.49
N PRO A 167 10.95 -10.96 -2.64
CA PRO A 167 10.49 -10.58 -1.30
C PRO A 167 9.39 -9.52 -1.37
N PRO A 168 8.48 -9.44 -0.37
CA PRO A 168 7.43 -8.41 -0.32
C PRO A 168 7.96 -6.97 -0.42
N THR A 169 9.21 -6.74 0.01
CA THR A 169 9.89 -5.44 -0.03
C THR A 169 10.84 -5.30 -1.22
N ALA A 170 10.62 -6.03 -2.31
CA ALA A 170 11.39 -5.84 -3.55
C ALA A 170 11.14 -4.45 -4.15
N ARG A 171 12.03 -4.04 -5.05
CA ARG A 171 11.84 -2.80 -5.81
C ARG A 171 10.51 -2.87 -6.58
N ARG A 172 9.77 -1.76 -6.63
CA ARG A 172 8.42 -1.64 -7.21
C ARG A 172 7.30 -2.32 -6.42
N SER A 173 7.59 -2.98 -5.30
CA SER A 173 6.53 -3.35 -4.38
C SER A 173 5.81 -2.10 -3.88
N ARG A 174 4.49 -2.22 -3.76
CA ARG A 174 3.63 -1.22 -3.16
C ARG A 174 3.11 -1.73 -1.82
N ILE A 175 3.30 -0.91 -0.79
CA ILE A 175 2.92 -1.20 0.58
C ILE A 175 2.04 -0.07 1.05
N GLY A 176 0.86 -0.39 1.55
CA GLY A 176 -0.08 0.59 2.08
C GLY A 176 -0.49 0.28 3.51
N VAL A 177 -0.87 1.32 4.23
CA VAL A 177 -1.51 1.23 5.54
C VAL A 177 -2.82 2.01 5.51
N THR A 178 -3.87 1.43 6.10
CA THR A 178 -5.17 2.06 6.28
C THR A 178 -5.77 1.63 7.60
N TYR A 179 -6.82 2.32 8.06
CA TYR A 179 -7.61 1.88 9.20
C TYR A 179 -9.10 1.91 8.89
N VAL A 180 -9.81 0.90 9.39
CA VAL A 180 -11.25 0.74 9.20
C VAL A 180 -11.97 0.87 10.55
N PRO A 181 -12.93 1.81 10.69
CA PRO A 181 -13.70 1.95 11.92
C PRO A 181 -14.55 0.72 12.23
N ARG A 182 -14.53 0.24 13.48
CA ARG A 182 -15.37 -0.88 13.94
C ARG A 182 -16.51 -0.47 14.89
N GLY A 183 -16.59 0.82 15.20
CA GLY A 183 -17.57 1.40 16.13
C GLY A 183 -16.92 1.86 17.45
N ALA A 184 -17.66 2.63 18.26
CA ALA A 184 -17.20 3.13 19.57
C ALA A 184 -15.88 3.95 19.57
N GLY A 185 -15.53 4.58 18.44
CA GLY A 185 -14.28 5.33 18.31
C GLY A 185 -13.02 4.43 18.31
N LEU A 186 -13.18 3.19 17.87
CA LEU A 186 -12.10 2.24 17.63
C LEU A 186 -12.03 1.88 16.14
N ALA A 187 -10.86 1.49 15.69
CA ALA A 187 -10.62 1.00 14.35
C ALA A 187 -9.66 -0.20 14.34
N ASP A 188 -9.65 -0.92 13.24
CA ASP A 188 -8.64 -1.93 12.95
C ASP A 188 -7.71 -1.41 11.85
N MET A 189 -6.41 -1.58 12.04
CA MET A 189 -5.38 -1.19 11.08
C MET A 189 -5.08 -2.35 10.15
N HIS A 190 -5.09 -2.10 8.84
CA HIS A 190 -4.78 -3.08 7.81
C HIS A 190 -3.53 -2.66 7.04
N ILE A 191 -2.72 -3.65 6.69
CA ILE A 191 -1.57 -3.49 5.80
C ILE A 191 -1.90 -4.14 4.46
N VAL A 192 -1.68 -3.40 3.38
CA VAL A 192 -1.87 -3.88 2.01
C VAL A 192 -0.50 -4.07 1.37
N ILE A 193 -0.24 -5.24 0.80
CA ILE A 193 1.00 -5.55 0.08
C ILE A 193 0.64 -5.96 -1.34
N ASN A 194 1.06 -5.17 -2.33
CA ASN A 194 0.84 -5.45 -3.75
C ASN A 194 -0.61 -5.81 -4.09
N GLY A 195 -1.57 -5.12 -3.47
CA GLY A 195 -3.01 -5.33 -3.71
C GLY A 195 -3.64 -6.51 -2.98
N GLU A 196 -2.91 -7.20 -2.12
CA GLU A 196 -3.45 -8.17 -1.15
C GLU A 196 -3.57 -7.49 0.22
N ASP A 197 -4.74 -7.59 0.85
CA ASP A 197 -4.93 -7.22 2.25
C ASP A 197 -4.32 -8.31 3.14
N MET A 198 -3.54 -7.91 4.14
CA MET A 198 -2.91 -8.81 5.09
C MET A 198 -3.81 -9.09 6.31
N GLY A 199 -4.98 -8.48 6.38
CA GLY A 199 -5.91 -8.57 7.51
C GLY A 199 -5.60 -7.54 8.60
N PRO A 200 -6.38 -7.56 9.70
CA PRO A 200 -6.31 -6.57 10.77
C PRO A 200 -5.01 -6.73 11.58
N SER A 201 -3.96 -6.03 11.15
CA SER A 201 -2.62 -6.07 11.73
C SER A 201 -2.57 -5.52 13.17
N ALA A 202 -3.45 -4.58 13.51
CA ALA A 202 -3.69 -4.14 14.88
C ALA A 202 -5.18 -3.84 15.08
N LYS A 203 -5.79 -4.44 16.10
CA LYS A 203 -7.22 -4.28 16.40
C LYS A 203 -7.48 -3.26 17.50
N GLY A 204 -8.62 -2.60 17.45
CA GLY A 204 -9.09 -1.73 18.53
C GLY A 204 -8.19 -0.50 18.77
N ILE A 205 -7.60 0.05 17.72
CA ILE A 205 -6.80 1.27 17.85
C ILE A 205 -7.73 2.47 18.13
N PRO A 206 -7.43 3.33 19.11
CA PRO A 206 -8.25 4.51 19.43
C PRO A 206 -8.27 5.52 18.29
N THR A 207 -9.45 6.00 17.89
CA THR A 207 -9.62 7.01 16.83
C THR A 207 -10.10 8.36 17.35
N GLN A 208 -10.04 8.60 18.66
CA GLN A 208 -10.35 9.92 19.24
C GLN A 208 -9.26 10.96 18.89
N GLN A 209 -8.04 10.49 18.62
CA GLN A 209 -6.92 11.31 18.18
C GLN A 209 -6.69 11.09 16.68
N PRO A 210 -6.20 12.12 15.94
CA PRO A 210 -5.84 11.96 14.53
C PRO A 210 -4.72 10.92 14.35
N LEU A 211 -4.90 10.02 13.38
CA LEU A 211 -3.91 8.98 13.07
C LEU A 211 -3.09 9.38 11.84
N TYR A 212 -1.76 9.37 11.98
CA TYR A 212 -0.79 9.61 10.91
C TYR A 212 -0.19 8.29 10.43
N ALA A 213 0.10 8.19 9.13
CA ALA A 213 0.89 7.08 8.62
C ALA A 213 2.34 7.19 9.08
N VAL A 214 2.97 6.07 9.36
CA VAL A 214 4.40 5.96 9.68
C VAL A 214 5.05 5.05 8.66
N VAL A 215 6.19 5.47 8.12
CA VAL A 215 7.06 4.66 7.26
C VAL A 215 8.48 4.74 7.78
N ASP A 216 9.10 3.62 8.10
CA ASP A 216 10.51 3.55 8.48
C ASP A 216 11.33 3.03 7.30
N VAL A 217 12.04 3.94 6.61
CA VAL A 217 12.94 3.63 5.49
C VAL A 217 14.20 2.94 6.03
N PHE A 218 14.04 1.68 6.39
CA PHE A 218 14.99 0.90 7.17
C PHE A 218 15.78 -0.11 6.34
N ALA A 219 17.03 -0.35 6.75
CA ALA A 219 17.93 -1.38 6.24
C ALA A 219 18.03 -1.41 4.71
N ALA A 220 17.66 -2.52 4.06
CA ALA A 220 17.80 -2.71 2.62
C ALA A 220 16.95 -1.74 1.77
N THR A 221 15.99 -1.01 2.36
CA THR A 221 15.18 -0.04 1.62
C THR A 221 15.88 1.30 1.59
N LYS A 222 16.14 1.84 0.39
CA LYS A 222 16.86 3.11 0.22
C LYS A 222 15.93 4.30 0.05
N SER A 223 14.89 4.13 -0.76
CA SER A 223 13.91 5.20 -1.01
C SER A 223 12.53 4.64 -1.31
N VAL A 224 11.54 5.45 -0.95
CA VAL A 224 10.11 5.18 -1.17
C VAL A 224 9.43 6.43 -1.70
N SER A 225 8.39 6.26 -2.51
CA SER A 225 7.56 7.36 -2.99
C SER A 225 6.09 7.09 -2.74
N ILE A 226 5.33 8.12 -2.37
CA ILE A 226 3.88 8.05 -2.21
C ILE A 226 3.23 7.80 -3.57
N VAL A 227 2.28 6.88 -3.61
CA VAL A 227 1.39 6.63 -4.75
C VAL A 227 0.04 7.24 -4.42
N GLN A 228 -0.38 8.24 -5.19
CA GLN A 228 -1.68 8.88 -4.99
C GLN A 228 -2.81 7.91 -5.39
N VAL A 229 -3.74 7.69 -4.46
CA VAL A 229 -4.93 6.86 -4.67
C VAL A 229 -6.14 7.77 -4.76
N GLU A 230 -6.70 7.86 -5.96
CA GLU A 230 -7.94 8.60 -6.23
C GLU A 230 -9.13 7.68 -5.99
N TYR A 231 -9.92 8.00 -4.98
CA TYR A 231 -11.12 7.23 -4.63
C TYR A 231 -12.29 7.66 -5.52
N GLY A 232 -13.08 6.70 -5.98
CA GLY A 232 -14.35 6.94 -6.70
C GLY A 232 -14.34 6.55 -8.19
N PHE A 233 -13.18 6.46 -8.83
CA PHE A 233 -13.09 6.05 -10.23
C PHE A 233 -11.93 5.08 -10.45
N SER A 234 -12.21 3.98 -11.15
CA SER A 234 -11.13 3.18 -11.74
C SER A 234 -10.42 4.01 -12.82
N SER A 235 -9.11 3.81 -12.99
CA SER A 235 -8.41 4.50 -14.08
C SER A 235 -9.04 4.22 -15.44
N LEU A 236 -8.90 5.19 -16.36
CA LEU A 236 -9.30 5.02 -17.76
C LEU A 236 -8.71 3.72 -18.35
N GLN A 237 -7.47 3.40 -18.00
CA GLN A 237 -6.79 2.18 -18.42
C GLN A 237 -7.58 0.92 -17.97
N THR A 238 -8.00 0.88 -16.71
CA THR A 238 -8.80 -0.22 -16.14
C THR A 238 -10.18 -0.30 -16.80
N LEU A 239 -10.83 0.84 -17.03
CA LEU A 239 -12.13 0.90 -17.68
C LEU A 239 -12.05 0.41 -19.13
N CYS A 240 -11.08 0.89 -19.91
CA CYS A 240 -10.83 0.45 -21.28
C CYS A 240 -10.57 -1.06 -21.34
N ARG A 241 -9.75 -1.59 -20.42
CA ARG A 241 -9.49 -3.04 -20.35
C ARG A 241 -10.77 -3.83 -20.10
N LYS A 242 -11.60 -3.43 -19.15
CA LYS A 242 -12.87 -4.11 -18.89
C LYS A 242 -13.78 -4.11 -20.12
N VAL A 243 -13.85 -2.99 -20.84
CA VAL A 243 -14.61 -2.91 -22.09
C VAL A 243 -14.06 -3.88 -23.12
N ILE A 244 -12.74 -3.90 -23.33
CA ILE A 244 -12.08 -4.81 -24.27
C ILE A 244 -12.33 -6.28 -23.88
N GLN A 245 -12.09 -6.64 -22.61
CA GLN A 245 -12.27 -8.00 -22.10
C GLN A 245 -13.74 -8.45 -22.17
N LYS A 246 -14.72 -7.55 -21.99
CA LYS A 246 -16.15 -7.87 -22.14
C LYS A 246 -16.53 -8.30 -23.56
N HIS A 247 -15.84 -7.78 -24.58
CA HIS A 247 -16.13 -8.08 -25.98
C HIS A 247 -15.26 -9.20 -26.55
N ILE A 248 -14.45 -9.85 -25.71
CA ILE A 248 -13.49 -10.86 -26.14
C ILE A 248 -13.79 -12.18 -25.46
N VAL A 249 -14.05 -13.18 -26.29
CA VAL A 249 -14.49 -14.51 -25.85
C VAL A 249 -13.35 -15.32 -25.23
N HIS A 250 -12.10 -15.12 -25.68
CA HIS A 250 -10.94 -15.87 -25.19
C HIS A 250 -9.68 -15.00 -25.08
N ARG A 251 -8.83 -15.25 -24.07
CA ARG A 251 -7.58 -14.49 -23.85
C ARG A 251 -6.64 -14.48 -25.07
N MET A 252 -6.61 -15.56 -25.85
CA MET A 252 -5.82 -15.64 -27.07
C MET A 252 -6.37 -14.74 -28.18
N ALA A 253 -7.67 -14.42 -28.16
CA ALA A 253 -8.28 -13.52 -29.14
C ALA A 253 -7.73 -12.07 -29.02
N LEU A 254 -7.13 -11.71 -27.88
CA LEU A 254 -6.42 -10.44 -27.70
C LEU A 254 -5.19 -10.29 -28.61
N ASP A 255 -4.56 -11.39 -29.03
CA ASP A 255 -3.42 -11.34 -29.96
C ASP A 255 -3.82 -10.83 -31.35
N TRP A 256 -5.08 -11.03 -31.71
CA TRP A 256 -5.63 -10.71 -33.03
C TRP A 256 -6.16 -9.29 -33.12
N LEU A 257 -6.24 -8.56 -32.00
CA LEU A 257 -6.56 -7.14 -32.04
C LEU A 257 -5.42 -6.36 -32.67
N ASP A 258 -5.73 -5.27 -33.38
CA ASP A 258 -4.70 -4.34 -33.84
C ASP A 258 -4.32 -3.34 -32.74
N LEU A 259 -3.78 -3.87 -31.63
CA LEU A 259 -3.33 -3.10 -30.48
C LEU A 259 -1.81 -3.18 -30.32
N PRO A 260 -1.15 -2.12 -29.83
CA PRO A 260 0.25 -2.17 -29.41
C PRO A 260 0.53 -3.35 -28.46
N PRO A 261 1.70 -4.00 -28.55
CA PRO A 261 2.03 -5.17 -27.72
C PRO A 261 1.85 -4.94 -26.21
N LEU A 262 2.17 -3.73 -25.73
CA LEU A 262 1.98 -3.35 -24.32
C LEU A 262 0.51 -3.36 -23.90
N LEU A 263 -0.41 -2.93 -24.77
CA LEU A 263 -1.84 -2.92 -24.48
C LEU A 263 -2.45 -4.32 -24.61
N LYS A 264 -2.00 -5.13 -25.57
CA LYS A 264 -2.38 -6.56 -25.66
C LYS A 264 -1.99 -7.28 -24.37
N HIS A 265 -0.76 -7.05 -23.93
CA HIS A 265 -0.22 -7.63 -22.71
C HIS A 265 -0.99 -7.17 -21.47
N TYR A 266 -1.21 -5.87 -21.32
CA TYR A 266 -2.06 -5.31 -20.27
C TYR A 266 -3.46 -5.95 -20.25
N CYS A 267 -4.14 -6.05 -21.39
CA CYS A 267 -5.47 -6.64 -21.46
C CYS A 267 -5.50 -8.15 -21.17
N LYS A 268 -4.39 -8.85 -21.41
CA LYS A 268 -4.27 -10.28 -21.16
C LYS A 268 -4.00 -10.59 -19.71
N TYR A 269 -3.10 -9.87 -19.07
CA TYR A 269 -2.50 -10.26 -17.79
C TYR A 269 -2.91 -9.37 -16.62
N GLU A 270 -3.55 -8.23 -16.89
CA GLU A 270 -4.01 -7.31 -15.85
C GLU A 270 -5.53 -7.33 -15.68
#